data_AF-A0A2A2KW28-F1
#
_entry.id   AF-A0A2A2KW28-F1
#
_cell.length_a   1.000
_cell.length_b   1.000
_cell.length_c   1.000
_cell.angle_alpha   90.00
_cell.angle_beta   90.00
_cell.angle_gamma   90.00
#
_symmetry.space_group_name_H-M   'P 1'
#
loop_
_entity.id
_entity.type
_entity.pdbx_description
1 polymer ?
#
loop_
_entity_poly.entity_id
_entity_poly.type
_entity_poly.pdbx_seq_one_letter_code
_entity_poly.pdbx_strand_id
1 'polypeptide(L)'
;MIASGFIVANAVAAGFAHIDPYNIGWRFMFAAAGIPAAIQFIGFLFLPDTPRFYMAKGREEEAERVLEKVYAGHQDWVDFEMNEIRLFLNEEEKNKAENGSRSVLLRIFQTPHVRKALLLGCAMQMFQQFVGINTILYYTGTIIQSAGVRDKITTIWISCAISAVQSVGTLAPMKLIEKLGRRPILLLSLIGTILSLCLMGGAFVAINMDSASLDPQHKYDGIDFGPNIDNSTIFKCASFSNCDYCTTSQDCGFCHPSSDSHSGQCLPIMNGGDKSNSSVGFCSGANANYTFDSDFCVTKWTAAPIVVMVIYLLCFAFGMGPMPWVFNSEVYPLWARSTCVSLSTFTNWTFNLLVSLTFLSLGEAIHKYGAFFLYAGISTIGLVLFYFFIPETKGLPIEEVEELFKSKKNRRQTIQPMTEEDKSSDKDNDESEKSTKL
;
A
#
# COMPACT_ATOMS: atom_id res chain seq x y z
N MET A 1 2.94 8.71 8.73
CA MET A 1 1.68 8.69 9.52
C MET A 1 0.92 7.36 9.43
N ILE A 2 0.74 6.75 8.26
CA ILE A 2 0.08 5.42 8.16
C ILE A 2 0.92 4.31 8.84
N ALA A 3 2.22 4.25 8.54
CA ALA A 3 3.09 3.20 9.07
C ALA A 3 3.19 3.21 10.62
N SER A 4 3.28 4.39 11.23
CA SER A 4 3.22 4.54 12.70
C SER A 4 1.92 4.03 13.30
N GLY A 5 0.79 4.16 12.57
CA GLY A 5 -0.48 3.57 12.96
C GLY A 5 -0.41 2.03 13.01
N PHE A 6 0.24 1.38 12.04
CA PHE A 6 0.42 -0.08 12.06
C PHE A 6 1.23 -0.56 13.27
N ILE A 7 2.26 0.18 13.68
CA ILE A 7 3.01 -0.18 14.91
C ILE A 7 2.08 -0.14 16.11
N VAL A 8 1.35 0.97 16.29
CA VAL A 8 0.45 1.13 17.45
C VAL A 8 -0.62 0.05 17.45
N ALA A 9 -1.21 -0.25 16.28
CA ALA A 9 -2.22 -1.31 16.17
C ALA A 9 -1.65 -2.69 16.55
N ASN A 10 -0.47 -3.05 16.04
CA ASN A 10 0.18 -4.33 16.37
C ASN A 10 0.64 -4.39 17.83
N ALA A 11 1.10 -3.29 18.41
CA ALA A 11 1.49 -3.22 19.82
C ALA A 11 0.27 -3.37 20.75
N VAL A 12 -0.84 -2.70 20.42
CA VAL A 12 -2.12 -2.86 21.12
C VAL A 12 -2.64 -4.29 21.01
N ALA A 13 -2.56 -4.88 19.80
CA ALA A 13 -2.92 -6.28 19.59
C ALA A 13 -2.03 -7.24 20.40
N ALA A 14 -0.72 -7.02 20.43
CA ALA A 14 0.20 -7.83 21.23
C ALA A 14 -0.10 -7.74 22.74
N GLY A 15 -0.42 -6.53 23.23
CA GLY A 15 -0.79 -6.32 24.62
C GLY A 15 -2.06 -7.05 25.01
N PHE A 16 -3.14 -6.89 24.24
CA PHE A 16 -4.43 -7.53 24.53
C PHE A 16 -4.48 -9.02 24.17
N ALA A 17 -3.54 -9.54 23.38
CA ALA A 17 -3.47 -10.97 23.05
C ALA A 17 -3.21 -11.86 24.29
N HIS A 18 -2.64 -11.30 25.36
CA HIS A 18 -2.40 -12.02 26.63
C HIS A 18 -3.66 -12.10 27.51
N ILE A 19 -4.70 -11.29 27.22
CA ILE A 19 -5.90 -11.16 28.05
C ILE A 19 -7.07 -11.81 27.32
N ASP A 20 -7.44 -13.02 27.75
CA ASP A 20 -8.56 -13.84 27.21
C ASP A 20 -8.88 -13.53 25.73
N PRO A 21 -8.03 -14.02 24.80
CA PRO A 21 -8.08 -13.62 23.39
C PRO A 21 -9.39 -13.98 22.71
N TYR A 22 -10.11 -15.00 23.20
CA TYR A 22 -11.32 -15.52 22.57
C TYR A 22 -12.57 -14.73 22.94
N ASN A 23 -12.72 -14.32 24.20
CA ASN A 23 -13.95 -13.66 24.64
C ASN A 23 -13.84 -12.13 24.66
N ILE A 24 -12.69 -11.60 25.07
CA ILE A 24 -12.55 -10.20 25.48
C ILE A 24 -11.44 -9.47 24.72
N GLY A 25 -10.27 -10.10 24.53
CA GLY A 25 -9.08 -9.46 23.98
C GLY A 25 -9.33 -8.77 22.63
N TRP A 26 -9.95 -9.47 21.68
CA TRP A 26 -10.23 -8.92 20.35
C TRP A 26 -11.15 -7.69 20.39
N ARG A 27 -12.11 -7.63 21.33
CA ARG A 27 -13.02 -6.49 21.48
C ARG A 27 -12.28 -5.23 21.88
N PHE A 28 -11.32 -5.36 22.81
CA PHE A 28 -10.49 -4.24 23.23
C PHE A 28 -9.53 -3.77 22.13
N MET A 29 -9.05 -4.68 21.28
CA MET A 29 -8.25 -4.32 20.10
C MET A 29 -9.02 -3.38 19.16
N PHE A 30 -10.29 -3.68 18.87
CA PHE A 30 -11.15 -2.80 18.06
C PHE A 30 -11.55 -1.53 18.81
N ALA A 31 -11.87 -1.63 20.11
CA ALA A 31 -12.27 -0.47 20.92
C ALA A 31 -11.14 0.56 21.02
N ALA A 32 -9.87 0.13 21.07
CA ALA A 32 -8.72 1.01 21.10
C ALA A 32 -8.61 1.92 19.87
N ALA A 33 -9.13 1.51 18.71
CA ALA A 33 -9.19 2.37 17.52
C ALA A 33 -10.13 3.59 17.72
N GLY A 34 -11.06 3.50 18.67
CA GLY A 34 -11.91 4.62 19.08
C GLY A 34 -11.15 5.75 19.79
N ILE A 35 -9.98 5.48 20.38
CA ILE A 35 -9.19 6.49 21.11
C ILE A 35 -8.66 7.57 20.17
N PRO A 36 -7.92 7.27 19.08
CA PRO A 36 -7.53 8.27 18.10
C PRO A 36 -8.72 9.03 17.49
N ALA A 37 -9.84 8.33 17.23
CA ALA A 37 -11.05 8.95 16.68
C ALA A 37 -11.67 9.96 17.65
N ALA A 38 -11.73 9.64 18.95
CA ALA A 38 -12.21 10.56 19.97
C ALA A 38 -11.29 11.77 20.14
N ILE A 39 -9.97 11.55 20.15
CA ILE A 39 -8.98 12.63 20.19
C ILE A 39 -9.15 13.55 18.97
N GLN A 40 -9.29 12.98 17.78
CA GLN A 40 -9.51 13.74 16.54
C GLN A 40 -10.83 14.53 16.57
N PHE A 41 -11.92 13.91 17.04
CA PHE A 41 -13.22 14.56 17.16
C PHE A 41 -13.17 15.75 18.12
N ILE A 42 -12.58 15.56 19.31
CA ILE A 42 -12.37 16.64 20.28
C ILE A 42 -11.50 17.74 19.68
N GLY A 43 -10.44 17.39 18.95
CA GLY A 43 -9.58 18.34 18.26
C GLY A 43 -10.32 19.21 17.23
N PHE A 44 -11.26 18.62 16.47
CA PHE A 44 -12.07 19.37 15.52
C PHE A 44 -13.00 20.41 16.15
N LEU A 45 -13.40 20.25 17.42
CA LEU A 45 -14.19 21.26 18.13
C LEU A 45 -13.39 22.56 18.42
N PHE A 46 -12.06 22.49 18.40
CA PHE A 46 -11.18 23.63 18.67
C PHE A 46 -10.52 24.21 17.41
N LEU A 47 -10.63 23.54 16.27
CA LEU A 47 -10.06 23.99 15.00
C LEU A 47 -10.97 25.06 14.38
N PRO A 48 -10.44 26.24 14.03
CA PRO A 48 -11.19 27.24 13.27
C PRO A 48 -11.46 26.75 11.85
N ASP A 49 -12.48 27.31 11.21
CA ASP A 49 -12.72 27.06 9.78
C ASP A 49 -11.53 27.51 8.93
N THR A 50 -11.36 26.88 7.76
CA THR A 50 -10.23 27.19 6.87
C THR A 50 -10.28 28.64 6.35
N PRO A 51 -9.13 29.34 6.21
CA PRO A 51 -9.09 30.70 5.64
C PRO A 51 -9.76 30.80 4.27
N ARG A 52 -9.62 29.76 3.43
CA ARG A 52 -10.28 29.67 2.12
C ARG A 52 -11.80 29.73 2.20
N PHE A 53 -12.40 29.13 3.23
CA PHE A 53 -13.84 29.18 3.45
C PHE A 53 -14.32 30.58 3.84
N TYR A 54 -13.57 31.29 4.69
CA TYR A 54 -13.88 32.67 5.04
C TYR A 54 -13.77 33.61 3.83
N MET A 55 -12.70 33.49 3.05
CA MET A 55 -12.49 34.24 1.81
C MET A 55 -13.61 33.97 0.78
N ALA A 56 -14.01 32.71 0.59
CA ALA A 56 -15.11 32.35 -0.31
C ALA A 56 -16.48 32.93 0.12
N LYS A 57 -16.63 33.31 1.39
CA LYS A 57 -17.81 34.00 1.93
C LYS A 57 -17.66 35.52 1.99
N GLY A 58 -16.57 36.07 1.47
CA GLY A 58 -16.26 37.50 1.53
C GLY A 58 -15.86 38.02 2.92
N ARG A 59 -15.46 37.13 3.84
CA ARG A 59 -15.04 37.49 5.21
C ARG A 59 -13.52 37.56 5.32
N GLU A 60 -12.90 38.54 4.66
CA GLU A 60 -11.44 38.63 4.56
C GLU A 60 -10.74 38.85 5.92
N GLU A 61 -11.29 39.71 6.78
CA GLU A 61 -10.72 39.97 8.12
C GLU A 61 -10.68 38.74 9.04
N GLU A 62 -11.65 37.83 8.90
CA GLU A 62 -11.66 36.57 9.66
C GLU A 62 -10.60 35.61 9.12
N ALA A 63 -10.40 35.57 7.79
CA ALA A 63 -9.36 34.78 7.15
C ALA A 63 -7.95 35.24 7.56
N GLU A 64 -7.72 36.55 7.54
CA GLU A 64 -6.44 37.16 7.95
C GLU A 64 -6.12 36.83 9.41
N ARG A 65 -7.06 37.01 10.34
CA ARG A 65 -6.89 36.65 11.76
C ARG A 65 -6.54 35.18 11.99
N VAL A 66 -7.04 34.27 11.15
CA VAL A 66 -6.68 32.84 11.23
C VAL A 66 -5.26 32.63 10.71
N LEU A 67 -4.89 33.25 9.59
CA LEU A 67 -3.56 33.16 9.01
C LEU A 67 -2.47 33.79 9.89
N GLU A 68 -2.75 34.92 10.54
CA GLU A 68 -1.87 35.54 11.52
C GLU A 68 -1.53 34.57 12.66
N LYS A 69 -2.52 33.80 13.14
CA LYS A 69 -2.29 32.76 14.16
C LYS A 69 -1.45 31.60 13.64
N VAL A 70 -1.65 31.19 12.39
CA VAL A 70 -0.91 30.07 11.76
C VAL A 70 0.54 30.44 11.50
N TYR A 71 0.79 31.63 10.95
CA TYR A 71 2.12 32.13 10.63
C TYR A 71 2.79 32.88 11.80
N ALA A 72 2.22 32.81 13.01
CA ALA A 72 2.73 33.44 14.23
C ALA A 72 3.04 34.94 14.07
N GLY A 73 2.20 35.67 13.32
CA GLY A 73 2.31 37.12 13.12
C GLY A 73 3.30 37.58 12.04
N HIS A 74 3.84 36.68 11.20
CA HIS A 74 4.66 37.10 10.06
C HIS A 74 3.78 37.64 8.92
N GLN A 75 3.60 38.96 8.86
CA GLN A 75 2.67 39.61 7.92
C GLN A 75 2.97 39.28 6.45
N ASP A 76 4.24 39.20 6.05
CA ASP A 76 4.63 38.90 4.67
C ASP A 76 4.05 37.56 4.16
N TRP A 77 4.00 36.54 5.03
CA TRP A 77 3.43 35.23 4.69
C TRP A 77 1.90 35.25 4.70
N VAL A 78 1.30 36.04 5.58
CA VAL A 78 -0.15 36.23 5.65
C VAL A 78 -0.64 36.90 4.37
N ASP A 79 -0.01 38.01 3.96
CA ASP A 79 -0.36 38.75 2.75
C ASP A 79 -0.15 37.90 1.49
N PHE A 80 0.94 37.13 1.44
CA PHE A 80 1.21 36.19 0.36
C PHE A 80 0.09 35.14 0.22
N GLU A 81 -0.26 34.45 1.32
CA GLU A 81 -1.30 33.41 1.31
C GLU A 81 -2.69 34.01 1.01
N MET A 82 -2.99 35.21 1.52
CA MET A 82 -4.24 35.92 1.23
C MET A 82 -4.37 36.23 -0.26
N ASN A 83 -3.30 36.71 -0.91
CA ASN A 83 -3.29 36.95 -2.35
C ASN A 83 -3.45 35.66 -3.17
N GLU A 84 -2.76 34.58 -2.79
CA GLU A 84 -2.91 33.27 -3.42
C GLU A 84 -4.35 32.76 -3.37
N ILE A 85 -5.01 32.86 -2.21
CA ILE A 85 -6.41 32.45 -2.06
C ILE A 85 -7.33 33.34 -2.90
N ARG A 86 -7.08 34.65 -2.97
CA ARG A 86 -7.87 35.58 -3.78
C ARG A 86 -7.73 35.30 -5.28
N LEU A 87 -6.51 35.02 -5.75
CA LEU A 87 -6.25 34.60 -7.13
C LEU A 87 -7.01 33.31 -7.47
N PHE A 88 -6.93 32.30 -6.58
CA PHE A 88 -7.64 31.04 -6.76
C PHE A 88 -9.16 31.21 -6.85
N LEU A 89 -9.77 32.02 -5.97
CA LEU A 89 -11.22 32.27 -6.00
C LEU A 89 -11.64 33.01 -7.28
N ASN A 90 -10.88 34.02 -7.71
CA ASN A 90 -11.13 34.73 -8.95
C ASN A 90 -11.04 33.81 -10.18
N GLU A 91 -10.07 32.90 -10.21
CA GLU A 91 -9.99 31.87 -11.25
C GLU A 91 -11.19 30.93 -11.20
N GLU A 92 -11.63 30.50 -10.01
CA GLU A 92 -12.79 29.63 -9.87
C GLU A 92 -14.08 30.32 -10.37
N GLU A 93 -14.26 31.60 -10.07
CA GLU A 93 -15.38 32.42 -10.56
C GLU A 93 -15.34 32.60 -12.08
N LYS A 94 -14.19 32.95 -12.66
CA LYS A 94 -14.02 33.01 -14.12
C LYS A 94 -14.32 31.66 -14.77
N ASN A 95 -13.82 30.58 -14.19
CA ASN A 95 -14.06 29.22 -14.66
C ASN A 95 -15.54 28.83 -14.61
N LYS A 96 -16.26 29.22 -13.55
CA LYS A 96 -17.71 29.02 -13.41
C LYS A 96 -18.49 29.86 -14.42
N ALA A 97 -18.06 31.09 -14.67
CA ALA A 97 -18.69 31.99 -15.64
C ALA A 97 -18.52 31.50 -17.09
N GLU A 98 -17.34 31.00 -17.47
CA GLU A 98 -17.05 30.52 -18.83
C GLU A 98 -17.67 29.14 -19.12
N ASN A 99 -17.66 28.22 -18.15
CA ASN A 99 -18.06 26.82 -18.39
C ASN A 99 -19.47 26.46 -17.90
N GLY A 100 -20.15 27.36 -17.18
CA GLY A 100 -21.46 27.13 -16.59
C GLY A 100 -21.48 25.97 -15.59
N SER A 101 -22.66 25.37 -15.37
CA SER A 101 -22.88 24.25 -14.42
C SER A 101 -22.40 22.88 -14.93
N ARG A 102 -21.40 22.83 -15.82
CA ARG A 102 -20.84 21.55 -16.29
C ARG A 102 -20.14 20.85 -15.14
N SER A 103 -20.41 19.55 -14.98
CA SER A 103 -19.74 18.76 -13.94
C SER A 103 -18.23 18.78 -14.15
N VAL A 104 -17.48 19.02 -13.07
CA VAL A 104 -16.01 19.07 -13.06
C VAL A 104 -15.43 17.79 -13.68
N LEU A 105 -16.08 16.64 -13.44
CA LEU A 105 -15.75 15.35 -14.04
C LEU A 105 -15.70 15.38 -15.57
N LEU A 106 -16.74 15.94 -16.23
CA LEU A 106 -16.77 15.99 -17.69
C LEU A 106 -15.64 16.88 -18.23
N ARG A 107 -15.36 18.00 -17.55
CA ARG A 107 -14.26 18.91 -17.90
C ARG A 107 -12.89 18.22 -17.78
N ILE A 108 -12.70 17.40 -16.76
CA ILE A 108 -11.46 16.61 -16.58
C ILE A 108 -11.24 15.67 -17.77
N PHE A 109 -12.27 14.93 -18.20
CA PHE A 109 -12.15 13.99 -19.34
C PHE A 109 -11.98 14.68 -20.69
N GLN A 110 -12.52 15.88 -20.85
CA GLN A 110 -12.37 16.70 -22.06
C GLN A 110 -10.99 17.35 -22.15
N THR A 111 -10.38 17.68 -21.01
CA THR A 111 -9.10 18.41 -20.95
C THR A 111 -7.91 17.43 -21.09
N PRO A 112 -7.16 17.44 -22.21
CA PRO A 112 -6.22 16.34 -22.49
C PRO A 112 -5.05 16.22 -21.51
N HIS A 113 -4.55 17.33 -20.95
CA HIS A 113 -3.43 17.31 -20.02
C HIS A 113 -3.85 16.79 -18.64
N VAL A 114 -4.99 17.25 -18.11
CA VAL A 114 -5.55 16.75 -16.84
C VAL A 114 -5.95 15.29 -16.94
N ARG A 115 -6.55 14.86 -18.07
CA ARG A 115 -6.86 13.44 -18.30
C ARG A 115 -5.61 12.56 -18.26
N LYS A 116 -4.49 13.00 -18.85
CA LYS A 116 -3.22 12.25 -18.79
C LYS A 116 -2.67 12.17 -17.37
N ALA A 117 -2.67 13.28 -16.64
CA ALA A 117 -2.26 13.30 -15.24
C ALA A 117 -3.14 12.40 -14.37
N LEU A 118 -4.46 12.39 -14.61
CA LEU A 118 -5.42 11.54 -13.89
C LEU A 118 -5.14 10.06 -14.18
N LEU A 119 -4.99 9.68 -15.45
CA LEU A 119 -4.68 8.30 -15.83
C LEU A 119 -3.38 7.82 -15.19
N LEU A 120 -2.35 8.66 -15.12
CA LEU A 120 -1.09 8.32 -14.44
C LEU A 120 -1.26 8.22 -12.93
N GLY A 121 -1.98 9.14 -12.30
CA GLY A 121 -2.27 9.09 -10.87
C GLY A 121 -3.08 7.85 -10.46
N CYS A 122 -4.12 7.50 -11.23
CA CYS A 122 -4.88 6.26 -11.07
C CYS A 122 -4.01 5.02 -11.31
N ALA A 123 -3.17 5.01 -12.35
CA ALA A 123 -2.25 3.91 -12.61
C ALA A 123 -1.25 3.72 -11.46
N MET A 124 -0.69 4.79 -10.90
CA MET A 124 0.17 4.73 -9.72
C MET A 124 -0.53 4.09 -8.53
N GLN A 125 -1.77 4.48 -8.25
CA GLN A 125 -2.57 3.91 -7.17
C GLN A 125 -2.92 2.44 -7.42
N MET A 126 -3.23 2.07 -8.66
CA MET A 126 -3.50 0.68 -9.05
C MET A 126 -2.25 -0.20 -8.88
N PHE A 127 -1.10 0.20 -9.42
CA PHE A 127 0.14 -0.59 -9.29
C PHE A 127 0.65 -0.65 -7.86
N GLN A 128 0.42 0.37 -7.04
CA GLN A 128 0.70 0.30 -5.60
C GLN A 128 -0.01 -0.90 -4.94
N GLN A 129 -1.25 -1.21 -5.34
CA GLN A 129 -1.99 -2.36 -4.82
C GLN A 129 -1.54 -3.67 -5.45
N PHE A 130 -1.27 -3.70 -6.76
CA PHE A 130 -0.80 -4.92 -7.45
C PHE A 130 0.60 -5.38 -7.07
N VAL A 131 1.41 -4.50 -6.48
CA VAL A 131 2.67 -4.88 -5.83
C VAL A 131 2.43 -5.79 -4.62
N GLY A 132 1.19 -5.94 -4.14
CA GLY A 132 0.79 -6.96 -3.17
C GLY A 132 1.04 -6.56 -1.71
N ILE A 133 1.18 -5.26 -1.41
CA ILE A 133 1.52 -4.80 -0.06
C ILE A 133 0.48 -5.19 0.97
N ASN A 134 -0.80 -4.93 0.69
CA ASN A 134 -1.87 -5.18 1.65
C ASN A 134 -2.10 -6.69 1.85
N THR A 135 -1.94 -7.47 0.80
CA THR A 135 -1.86 -8.93 0.88
C THR A 135 -0.78 -9.38 1.85
N ILE A 136 0.47 -8.94 1.66
CA ILE A 136 1.57 -9.34 2.55
C ILE A 136 1.29 -8.92 3.98
N LEU A 137 0.74 -7.72 4.21
CA LEU A 137 0.40 -7.24 5.55
C LEU A 137 -0.74 -8.05 6.21
N TYR A 138 -1.82 -8.37 5.49
CA TYR A 138 -2.94 -9.14 6.02
C TYR A 138 -2.54 -10.59 6.32
N TYR A 139 -1.69 -11.18 5.50
CA TYR A 139 -1.23 -12.56 5.65
C TYR A 139 0.14 -12.67 6.33
N THR A 140 0.66 -11.58 6.91
CA THR A 140 1.96 -11.59 7.61
C THR A 140 1.98 -12.65 8.71
N GLY A 141 0.90 -12.77 9.49
CA GLY A 141 0.78 -13.81 10.53
C GLY A 141 0.88 -15.22 9.96
N THR A 142 0.18 -15.51 8.85
CA THR A 142 0.25 -16.79 8.14
C THR A 142 1.63 -17.05 7.55
N ILE A 143 2.30 -16.02 7.01
CA ILE A 143 3.67 -16.15 6.48
C ILE A 143 4.65 -16.47 7.62
N ILE A 144 4.53 -15.81 8.77
CA ILE A 144 5.37 -16.08 9.96
C ILE A 144 5.10 -17.49 10.51
N GLN A 145 3.84 -17.92 10.56
CA GLN A 145 3.50 -19.29 10.99
C GLN A 145 4.03 -20.33 10.01
N SER A 146 3.97 -20.05 8.70
CA SER A 146 4.58 -20.89 7.65
C SER A 146 6.11 -20.98 7.75
N ALA A 147 6.72 -20.07 8.51
CA ALA A 147 8.13 -20.07 8.87
C ALA A 147 8.42 -20.79 10.20
N GLY A 148 7.51 -21.66 10.67
CA GLY A 148 7.74 -22.54 11.82
C GLY A 148 7.51 -21.92 13.19
N VAL A 149 7.00 -20.68 13.25
CA VAL A 149 6.62 -20.05 14.52
C VAL A 149 5.27 -20.59 14.97
N ARG A 150 5.30 -21.57 15.89
CA ARG A 150 4.08 -22.22 16.43
C ARG A 150 3.29 -21.31 17.37
N ASP A 151 3.97 -20.46 18.12
CA ASP A 151 3.31 -19.61 19.11
C ASP A 151 2.64 -18.39 18.47
N LYS A 152 1.32 -18.27 18.70
CA LYS A 152 0.51 -17.18 18.16
C LYS A 152 0.89 -15.82 18.75
N ILE A 153 1.27 -15.77 20.03
CA ILE A 153 1.64 -14.51 20.69
C ILE A 153 2.97 -14.00 20.13
N THR A 154 3.96 -14.88 19.98
CA THR A 154 5.25 -14.59 19.35
C THR A 154 5.07 -14.13 17.91
N THR A 155 4.14 -14.72 17.16
CA THR A 155 3.79 -14.28 15.80
C THR A 155 3.32 -12.82 15.76
N ILE A 156 2.50 -12.40 16.73
CA ILE A 156 2.02 -11.01 16.83
C ILE A 156 3.19 -10.06 17.16
N TRP A 157 4.09 -10.44 18.06
CA TRP A 157 5.29 -9.64 18.38
C TRP A 157 6.23 -9.49 17.18
N ILE A 158 6.46 -10.57 16.42
CA ILE A 158 7.25 -10.51 15.18
C ILE A 158 6.58 -9.57 14.17
N SER A 159 5.25 -9.63 14.04
CA SER A 159 4.47 -8.72 13.17
C SER A 159 4.60 -7.25 13.60
N CYS A 160 4.63 -6.98 14.92
CA CYS A 160 4.89 -5.65 15.46
C CYS A 160 6.30 -5.16 15.10
N ALA A 161 7.32 -6.00 15.22
CA ALA A 161 8.69 -5.67 14.85
C ALA A 161 8.83 -5.37 13.34
N ILE A 162 8.19 -6.18 12.50
CA ILE A 162 8.14 -5.97 11.05
C ILE A 162 7.50 -4.61 10.71
N SER A 163 6.39 -4.26 11.36
CA SER A 163 5.70 -2.98 11.18
C SER A 163 6.56 -1.79 11.63
N ALA A 164 7.40 -1.99 12.66
CA ALA A 164 8.36 -0.98 13.10
C ALA A 164 9.42 -0.72 12.03
N VAL A 165 9.98 -1.78 11.45
CA VAL A 165 10.95 -1.68 10.35
C VAL A 165 10.34 -0.96 9.14
N GLN A 166 9.10 -1.29 8.76
CA GLN A 166 8.38 -0.61 7.68
C GLN A 166 8.23 0.90 7.97
N SER A 167 7.90 1.26 9.21
CA SER A 167 7.73 2.67 9.60
C SER A 167 9.03 3.45 9.53
N VAL A 168 10.12 2.90 10.04
CA VAL A 168 11.46 3.50 9.89
C VAL A 168 11.83 3.64 8.41
N GLY A 169 11.51 2.61 7.60
CA GLY A 169 11.67 2.63 6.16
C GLY A 169 10.95 3.79 5.46
N THR A 170 9.81 4.26 5.99
CA THR A 170 9.11 5.44 5.45
C THR A 170 9.73 6.79 5.85
N LEU A 171 10.56 6.85 6.90
CA LEU A 171 11.20 8.10 7.34
C LEU A 171 12.37 8.51 6.45
N ALA A 172 13.16 7.54 5.97
CA ALA A 172 14.33 7.81 5.14
C ALA A 172 14.01 8.54 3.81
N PRO A 173 12.97 8.13 3.05
CA PRO A 173 12.58 8.82 1.81
C PRO A 173 12.14 10.25 2.04
N MET A 174 11.48 10.57 3.16
CA MET A 174 11.01 11.94 3.41
C MET A 174 12.16 12.94 3.43
N LYS A 175 13.35 12.54 3.91
CA LYS A 175 14.55 13.40 3.87
C LYS A 175 15.27 13.37 2.52
N LEU A 176 15.08 12.30 1.74
CA LEU A 176 15.77 12.08 0.46
C LEU A 176 14.97 12.58 -0.76
N ILE A 177 13.66 12.74 -0.64
CA ILE A 177 12.76 13.13 -1.74
C ILE A 177 13.11 14.49 -2.33
N GLU A 178 13.49 15.43 -1.47
CA GLU A 178 13.94 16.76 -1.88
C GLU A 178 15.31 16.70 -2.57
N LYS A 179 16.19 15.76 -2.17
CA LYS A 179 17.55 15.63 -2.73
C LYS A 179 17.59 14.86 -4.04
N LEU A 180 16.99 13.67 -4.10
CA LEU A 180 17.07 12.76 -5.25
C LEU A 180 15.97 13.01 -6.29
N GLY A 181 14.87 13.65 -5.91
CA GLY A 181 13.68 13.79 -6.75
C GLY A 181 12.71 12.62 -6.62
N ARG A 182 11.51 12.80 -7.16
CA ARG A 182 10.38 11.87 -6.97
C ARG A 182 10.54 10.65 -7.88
N ARG A 183 10.95 10.87 -9.14
CA ARG A 183 11.01 9.80 -10.15
C ARG A 183 12.09 8.76 -9.84
N PRO A 184 13.35 9.11 -9.50
CA PRO A 184 14.36 8.12 -9.13
C PRO A 184 13.98 7.28 -7.90
N ILE A 185 13.38 7.90 -6.88
CA ILE A 185 12.95 7.19 -5.66
C ILE A 185 11.84 6.18 -5.98
N LEU A 186 10.83 6.59 -6.77
CA LEU A 186 9.77 5.69 -7.22
C LEU A 186 10.33 4.48 -7.98
N LEU A 187 11.20 4.73 -8.97
CA LEU A 187 11.76 3.67 -9.80
C LEU A 187 12.69 2.74 -9.02
N LEU A 188 13.56 3.28 -8.18
CA LEU A 188 14.48 2.49 -7.34
C LEU A 188 13.70 1.60 -6.36
N SER A 189 12.68 2.17 -5.71
CA SER A 189 11.79 1.43 -4.81
C SER A 189 11.07 0.31 -5.56
N LEU A 190 10.53 0.58 -6.74
CA LEU A 190 9.81 -0.43 -7.51
C LEU A 190 10.72 -1.55 -8.03
N ILE A 191 11.95 -1.23 -8.47
CA ILE A 191 12.97 -2.24 -8.81
C ILE A 191 13.29 -3.12 -7.60
N GLY A 192 13.58 -2.51 -6.45
CA GLY A 192 13.85 -3.26 -5.21
C GLY A 192 12.67 -4.14 -4.82
N THR A 193 11.45 -3.63 -5.00
CA THR A 193 10.23 -4.38 -4.69
C THR A 193 10.05 -5.58 -5.62
N ILE A 194 10.26 -5.42 -6.93
CA ILE A 194 10.23 -6.52 -7.90
C ILE A 194 11.26 -7.60 -7.55
N LEU A 195 12.50 -7.20 -7.27
CA LEU A 195 13.57 -8.12 -6.88
C LEU A 195 13.19 -8.90 -5.62
N SER A 196 12.66 -8.21 -4.61
CA SER A 196 12.22 -8.86 -3.37
C SER A 196 11.00 -9.78 -3.56
N LEU A 197 10.06 -9.46 -4.46
CA LEU A 197 8.96 -10.36 -4.82
C LEU A 197 9.46 -11.64 -5.51
N CYS A 198 10.41 -11.51 -6.43
CA CYS A 198 11.06 -12.65 -7.06
C CYS A 198 11.81 -13.52 -6.03
N LEU A 199 12.52 -12.89 -5.08
CA LEU A 199 13.17 -13.60 -3.97
C LEU A 199 12.15 -14.32 -3.08
N MET A 200 10.97 -13.72 -2.86
CA MET A 200 9.91 -14.30 -2.04
C MET A 200 9.31 -15.53 -2.72
N GLY A 201 9.00 -15.42 -4.02
CA GLY A 201 8.60 -16.56 -4.84
C GLY A 201 9.66 -17.66 -4.85
N GLY A 202 10.94 -17.29 -5.01
CA GLY A 202 12.07 -18.22 -4.94
C GLY A 202 12.22 -18.92 -3.58
N ALA A 203 12.00 -18.21 -2.47
CA ALA A 203 12.04 -18.79 -1.13
C ALA A 203 10.94 -19.86 -0.95
N PHE A 204 9.71 -19.58 -1.41
CA PHE A 204 8.63 -20.57 -1.36
C PHE A 204 8.85 -21.75 -2.31
N VAL A 205 9.48 -21.55 -3.47
CA VAL A 205 9.91 -22.67 -4.35
C VAL A 205 10.97 -23.53 -3.63
N ALA A 206 11.93 -22.91 -2.97
CA ALA A 206 12.96 -23.63 -2.21
C ALA A 206 12.36 -24.44 -1.06
N ILE A 207 11.36 -23.91 -0.36
CA ILE A 207 10.57 -24.65 0.65
C ILE A 207 9.85 -25.83 0.00
N ASN A 208 9.16 -25.62 -1.12
CA ASN A 208 8.45 -26.69 -1.82
C ASN A 208 9.38 -27.85 -2.23
N MET A 209 10.59 -27.53 -2.72
CA MET A 209 11.57 -28.54 -3.15
C MET A 209 12.26 -29.29 -1.99
N ASP A 210 12.47 -28.63 -0.84
CA ASP A 210 13.10 -29.24 0.36
C ASP A 210 12.07 -29.91 1.29
N SER A 211 10.76 -29.66 1.07
CA SER A 211 9.69 -30.20 1.88
C SER A 211 9.58 -31.73 1.79
N ALA A 212 9.13 -32.35 2.89
CA ALA A 212 8.96 -33.79 3.01
C ALA A 212 8.08 -34.36 1.88
N SER A 213 8.57 -35.40 1.20
CA SER A 213 7.81 -36.12 0.18
C SER A 213 6.82 -37.09 0.82
N LEU A 214 5.60 -37.16 0.29
CA LEU A 214 4.59 -38.13 0.71
C LEU A 214 4.85 -39.48 0.03
N ASP A 215 5.12 -40.53 0.79
CA ASP A 215 5.31 -41.88 0.25
C ASP A 215 3.96 -42.46 -0.23
N PRO A 216 3.81 -42.80 -1.53
CA PRO A 216 2.59 -43.39 -2.07
C PRO A 216 2.13 -44.68 -1.40
N GLN A 217 3.04 -45.48 -0.83
CA GLN A 217 2.68 -46.78 -0.24
C GLN A 217 2.02 -46.63 1.13
N HIS A 218 2.45 -45.65 1.92
CA HIS A 218 2.02 -45.45 3.30
C HIS A 218 0.95 -44.34 3.42
N LYS A 219 0.27 -43.96 2.33
CA LYS A 219 -0.69 -42.83 2.31
C LYS A 219 -1.91 -43.00 3.22
N TYR A 220 -2.36 -44.24 3.44
CA TYR A 220 -3.59 -44.56 4.18
C TYR A 220 -3.35 -45.34 5.47
N ASP A 221 -2.09 -45.47 5.89
CA ASP A 221 -1.76 -46.22 7.08
C ASP A 221 -2.35 -45.58 8.33
N GLY A 222 -2.92 -46.41 9.20
CA GLY A 222 -3.54 -45.96 10.45
C GLY A 222 -4.86 -45.21 10.28
N ILE A 223 -5.42 -45.13 9.06
CA ILE A 223 -6.73 -44.52 8.80
C ILE A 223 -7.82 -45.60 8.83
N ASP A 224 -8.82 -45.41 9.69
CA ASP A 224 -10.03 -46.23 9.69
C ASP A 224 -11.16 -45.53 8.91
N PHE A 225 -11.61 -46.14 7.82
CA PHE A 225 -12.65 -45.59 6.94
C PHE A 225 -14.04 -45.89 7.51
N GLY A 226 -14.40 -45.19 8.58
CA GLY A 226 -15.72 -45.26 9.20
C GLY A 226 -16.82 -44.51 8.44
N PRO A 227 -18.10 -44.83 8.66
CA PRO A 227 -19.24 -44.20 7.96
C PRO A 227 -19.51 -42.73 8.35
N ASN A 228 -18.90 -42.24 9.44
CA ASN A 228 -19.06 -40.86 9.93
C ASN A 228 -17.94 -39.91 9.49
N ILE A 229 -17.04 -40.37 8.62
CA ILE A 229 -15.83 -39.64 8.21
C ILE A 229 -15.98 -39.20 6.75
N ASP A 230 -15.59 -37.96 6.46
CA ASP A 230 -15.61 -37.43 5.10
C ASP A 230 -14.46 -37.99 4.25
N ASN A 231 -14.76 -39.11 3.59
CA ASN A 231 -13.80 -39.80 2.72
C ASN A 231 -13.32 -38.91 1.56
N SER A 232 -14.12 -37.94 1.10
CA SER A 232 -13.75 -37.04 0.00
C SER A 232 -12.53 -36.20 0.37
N THR A 233 -12.55 -35.62 1.57
CA THR A 233 -11.44 -34.79 2.08
C THR A 233 -10.19 -35.64 2.34
N ILE A 234 -10.33 -36.89 2.79
CA ILE A 234 -9.18 -37.82 2.91
C ILE A 234 -8.50 -38.04 1.56
N PHE A 235 -9.27 -38.37 0.51
CA PHE A 235 -8.71 -38.58 -0.82
C PHE A 235 -8.08 -37.30 -1.39
N LYS A 236 -8.68 -36.13 -1.12
CA LYS A 236 -8.10 -34.83 -1.49
C LYS A 236 -6.74 -34.62 -0.81
N CYS A 237 -6.65 -34.79 0.51
CA CYS A 237 -5.39 -34.62 1.24
C CYS A 237 -4.32 -35.65 0.81
N ALA A 238 -4.70 -36.92 0.64
CA ALA A 238 -3.79 -37.97 0.19
C ALA A 238 -3.31 -37.80 -1.27
N SER A 239 -3.98 -36.95 -2.08
CA SER A 239 -3.59 -36.68 -3.46
C SER A 239 -2.34 -35.82 -3.59
N PHE A 240 -1.99 -35.04 -2.55
CA PHE A 240 -0.82 -34.17 -2.57
C PHE A 240 0.49 -34.98 -2.60
N SER A 241 1.55 -34.35 -3.13
CA SER A 241 2.85 -34.99 -3.36
C SER A 241 3.90 -34.67 -2.28
N ASN A 242 3.77 -33.53 -1.60
CA ASN A 242 4.67 -33.12 -0.53
C ASN A 242 3.94 -32.37 0.59
N CYS A 243 4.66 -32.11 1.68
CA CYS A 243 4.15 -31.36 2.83
C CYS A 243 3.69 -29.94 2.48
N ASP A 244 4.40 -29.21 1.61
CA ASP A 244 4.06 -27.82 1.28
C ASP A 244 2.72 -27.72 0.51
N TYR A 245 2.46 -28.64 -0.42
CA TYR A 245 1.16 -28.75 -1.09
C TYR A 245 0.05 -29.13 -0.11
N CYS A 246 0.34 -30.02 0.84
CA CYS A 246 -0.59 -30.43 1.87
C CYS A 246 -1.04 -29.25 2.76
N THR A 247 -0.08 -28.54 3.34
CA THR A 247 -0.30 -27.41 4.28
C THR A 247 -0.75 -26.12 3.60
N THR A 248 -0.74 -26.07 2.27
CA THR A 248 -1.34 -24.96 1.51
C THR A 248 -2.86 -25.08 1.42
N SER A 249 -3.42 -26.28 1.57
CA SER A 249 -4.87 -26.48 1.61
C SER A 249 -5.44 -26.14 2.98
N GLN A 250 -6.61 -25.49 3.02
CA GLN A 250 -7.28 -25.15 4.29
C GLN A 250 -7.82 -26.37 5.04
N ASP A 251 -8.01 -27.50 4.35
CA ASP A 251 -8.67 -28.69 4.89
C ASP A 251 -7.67 -29.76 5.38
N CYS A 252 -6.37 -29.59 5.09
CA CYS A 252 -5.36 -30.63 5.26
C CYS A 252 -4.19 -30.14 6.11
N GLY A 253 -3.51 -31.07 6.78
CA GLY A 253 -2.26 -30.83 7.50
C GLY A 253 -1.32 -32.03 7.43
N PHE A 254 -0.06 -31.80 7.76
CA PHE A 254 0.99 -32.81 7.62
C PHE A 254 1.27 -33.48 8.97
N CYS A 255 1.17 -34.81 8.98
CA CYS A 255 1.46 -35.66 10.13
C CYS A 255 2.79 -36.37 9.91
N HIS A 256 3.75 -36.19 10.82
CA HIS A 256 5.07 -36.82 10.72
C HIS A 256 5.53 -37.41 12.06
N PRO A 257 6.41 -38.42 12.05
CA PRO A 257 7.04 -38.91 13.27
C PRO A 257 7.84 -37.81 13.98
N SER A 258 7.80 -37.76 15.29
CA SER A 258 8.59 -36.78 16.09
C SER A 258 10.11 -36.96 15.91
N SER A 259 10.56 -38.14 15.45
CA SER A 259 11.96 -38.47 15.18
C SER A 259 12.44 -38.09 13.78
N ASP A 260 11.54 -37.96 12.80
CA ASP A 260 11.86 -37.65 11.41
C ASP A 260 10.80 -36.73 10.80
N SER A 261 11.22 -35.53 10.39
CA SER A 261 10.34 -34.54 9.75
C SER A 261 10.31 -34.64 8.23
N HIS A 262 11.10 -35.54 7.61
CA HIS A 262 11.19 -35.67 6.16
C HIS A 262 10.28 -36.76 5.56
N SER A 263 9.58 -37.52 6.40
CA SER A 263 8.60 -38.52 6.00
C SER A 263 7.30 -38.34 6.78
N GLY A 264 6.16 -38.58 6.15
CA GLY A 264 4.86 -38.37 6.80
C GLY A 264 3.68 -38.59 5.87
N GLN A 265 2.50 -38.20 6.35
CA GLN A 265 1.20 -38.33 5.68
C GLN A 265 0.47 -36.99 5.67
N CYS A 266 -0.35 -36.76 4.65
CA CYS A 266 -1.23 -35.60 4.57
C CYS A 266 -2.64 -36.00 5.00
N LEU A 267 -3.13 -35.43 6.09
CA LEU A 267 -4.38 -35.84 6.75
C LEU A 267 -5.33 -34.65 6.90
N PRO A 268 -6.66 -34.86 6.86
CA PRO A 268 -7.64 -33.80 7.06
C PRO A 268 -7.62 -33.25 8.48
N ILE A 269 -7.83 -31.93 8.62
CA ILE A 269 -7.92 -31.24 9.92
C ILE A 269 -9.24 -31.60 10.64
N MET A 270 -9.26 -31.55 11.98
CA MET A 270 -10.50 -31.77 12.75
C MET A 270 -11.59 -30.75 12.42
N ASN A 271 -12.83 -31.25 12.25
CA ASN A 271 -14.02 -30.41 12.10
C ASN A 271 -14.26 -29.60 13.38
N GLY A 272 -14.28 -28.27 13.26
CA GLY A 272 -14.39 -27.34 14.39
C GLY A 272 -13.32 -26.25 14.44
N GLY A 273 -12.33 -26.30 13.53
CA GLY A 273 -11.31 -25.26 13.38
C GLY A 273 -10.13 -25.37 14.35
N ASP A 274 -10.07 -26.43 15.16
CA ASP A 274 -8.89 -26.75 15.95
C ASP A 274 -7.84 -27.40 15.05
N LYS A 275 -6.77 -26.65 14.76
CA LYS A 275 -5.68 -27.07 13.88
C LYS A 275 -4.61 -27.90 14.59
N SER A 276 -4.82 -28.29 15.85
CA SER A 276 -3.81 -29.02 16.60
C SER A 276 -3.64 -30.48 16.17
N ASN A 277 -4.72 -31.11 15.70
CA ASN A 277 -4.78 -32.54 15.41
C ASN A 277 -5.48 -32.81 14.07
N SER A 278 -5.19 -33.97 13.48
CA SER A 278 -5.95 -34.46 12.33
C SER A 278 -7.29 -35.07 12.77
N SER A 279 -8.24 -35.20 11.84
CA SER A 279 -9.50 -35.91 12.10
C SER A 279 -9.34 -37.43 12.10
N VAL A 280 -8.30 -37.95 11.43
CA VAL A 280 -8.02 -39.38 11.27
C VAL A 280 -6.52 -39.66 11.32
N GLY A 281 -6.12 -40.93 11.43
CA GLY A 281 -4.72 -41.35 11.36
C GLY A 281 -3.96 -41.17 12.68
N PHE A 282 -2.63 -41.31 12.60
CA PHE A 282 -1.74 -41.31 13.77
C PHE A 282 -1.70 -39.97 14.54
N CYS A 283 -2.11 -38.87 13.90
CA CYS A 283 -2.20 -37.54 14.48
C CYS A 283 -3.62 -37.16 14.98
N SER A 284 -4.56 -38.11 15.06
CA SER A 284 -5.96 -37.85 15.48
C SER A 284 -6.15 -37.63 16.99
N GLY A 285 -5.09 -37.71 17.77
CA GLY A 285 -5.09 -37.49 19.21
C GLY A 285 -3.70 -37.15 19.74
N ALA A 286 -3.58 -36.99 21.05
CA ALA A 286 -2.31 -36.70 21.71
C ALA A 286 -1.39 -37.93 21.72
N ASN A 287 -0.60 -38.10 20.66
CA ASN A 287 0.42 -39.13 20.56
C ASN A 287 1.81 -38.49 20.58
N ALA A 288 2.64 -38.79 21.58
CA ALA A 288 3.97 -38.19 21.72
C ALA A 288 4.93 -38.54 20.56
N ASN A 289 4.66 -39.63 19.84
CA ASN A 289 5.51 -40.11 18.76
C ASN A 289 5.24 -39.43 17.41
N TYR A 290 4.14 -38.68 17.28
CA TYR A 290 3.75 -38.03 16.03
C TYR A 290 3.43 -36.56 16.29
N THR A 291 3.82 -35.71 15.35
CA THR A 291 3.53 -34.28 15.38
C THR A 291 2.69 -33.91 14.15
N PHE A 292 1.69 -33.06 14.37
CA PHE A 292 0.82 -32.54 13.33
C PHE A 292 1.12 -31.06 13.11
N ASP A 293 1.50 -30.70 11.88
CA ASP A 293 1.74 -29.32 11.47
C ASP A 293 0.78 -28.97 10.33
N SER A 294 -0.14 -28.04 10.58
CA SER A 294 -1.15 -27.57 9.62
C SER A 294 -0.69 -26.39 8.76
N ASP A 295 0.22 -25.56 9.29
CA ASP A 295 0.52 -24.25 8.71
C ASP A 295 1.94 -24.15 8.13
N PHE A 296 2.82 -25.13 8.39
CA PHE A 296 4.21 -25.12 7.90
C PHE A 296 4.83 -26.50 7.73
N CYS A 297 5.97 -26.53 7.05
CA CYS A 297 6.83 -27.69 6.91
C CYS A 297 8.24 -27.35 7.42
N VAL A 298 8.87 -28.30 8.11
CA VAL A 298 10.26 -28.16 8.55
C VAL A 298 11.18 -28.29 7.34
N THR A 299 11.83 -27.20 6.97
CA THR A 299 12.79 -27.13 5.85
C THR A 299 13.99 -26.26 6.24
N LYS A 300 15.09 -26.35 5.49
CA LYS A 300 16.25 -25.46 5.68
C LYS A 300 15.93 -24.00 5.35
N TRP A 301 14.88 -23.75 4.57
CA TRP A 301 14.50 -22.44 4.04
C TRP A 301 13.36 -21.79 4.81
N THR A 302 12.87 -22.43 5.87
CA THR A 302 11.68 -22.02 6.62
C THR A 302 11.75 -20.56 7.12
N ALA A 303 12.93 -20.03 7.48
CA ALA A 303 13.08 -18.63 7.90
C ALA A 303 13.22 -17.61 6.75
N ALA A 304 13.50 -18.06 5.52
CA ALA A 304 13.79 -17.17 4.39
C ALA A 304 12.61 -16.23 4.02
N PRO A 305 11.33 -16.67 4.01
CA PRO A 305 10.21 -15.79 3.71
C PRO A 305 10.10 -14.59 4.65
N ILE A 306 10.39 -14.75 5.95
CA ILE A 306 10.35 -13.63 6.90
C ILE A 306 11.41 -12.58 6.57
N VAL A 307 12.65 -13.02 6.32
CA VAL A 307 13.76 -12.11 6.00
C VAL A 307 13.49 -11.36 4.69
N VAL A 308 13.04 -12.07 3.67
CA VAL A 308 12.72 -11.47 2.36
C VAL A 308 11.50 -10.55 2.47
N MET A 309 10.50 -10.87 3.28
CA MET A 309 9.36 -10.01 3.56
C MET A 309 9.80 -8.68 4.20
N VAL A 310 10.73 -8.69 5.15
CA VAL A 310 11.28 -7.45 5.74
C VAL A 310 11.97 -6.59 4.68
N ILE A 311 12.78 -7.21 3.81
CA ILE A 311 13.46 -6.51 2.70
C ILE A 311 12.42 -5.90 1.74
N TYR A 312 11.40 -6.68 1.37
CA TYR A 312 10.28 -6.21 0.54
C TYR A 312 9.60 -4.98 1.15
N LEU A 313 9.27 -5.02 2.44
CA LEU A 313 8.57 -3.93 3.12
C LEU A 313 9.43 -2.66 3.18
N LEU A 314 10.75 -2.80 3.36
CA LEU A 314 11.67 -1.67 3.29
C LEU A 314 11.75 -1.07 1.88
N CYS A 315 11.91 -1.91 0.85
CA CYS A 315 11.93 -1.47 -0.54
C CYS A 315 10.64 -0.74 -0.92
N PHE A 316 9.48 -1.28 -0.53
CA PHE A 316 8.18 -0.68 -0.77
C PHE A 316 8.02 0.65 -0.02
N ALA A 317 8.33 0.67 1.29
CA ALA A 317 8.22 1.85 2.14
C ALA A 317 9.11 3.00 1.63
N PHE A 318 10.21 2.68 0.95
CA PHE A 318 11.15 3.67 0.45
C PHE A 318 10.58 4.57 -0.67
N GLY A 319 9.58 4.12 -1.44
CA GLY A 319 9.06 4.93 -2.54
C GLY A 319 7.64 4.58 -2.94
N MET A 320 7.38 3.33 -3.31
CA MET A 320 6.05 2.90 -3.78
C MET A 320 4.94 3.12 -2.74
N GLY A 321 5.28 3.18 -1.45
CA GLY A 321 4.38 3.60 -0.37
C GLY A 321 3.93 5.07 -0.47
N PRO A 322 4.82 6.06 -0.26
CA PRO A 322 4.43 7.48 -0.25
C PRO A 322 4.19 8.10 -1.63
N MET A 323 4.91 7.68 -2.68
CA MET A 323 4.97 8.41 -3.95
C MET A 323 3.63 8.56 -4.68
N PRO A 324 2.74 7.54 -4.76
CA PRO A 324 1.42 7.70 -5.38
C PRO A 324 0.59 8.80 -4.72
N TRP A 325 0.66 8.93 -3.39
CA TRP A 325 -0.08 9.94 -2.65
C TRP A 325 0.49 11.34 -2.88
N VAL A 326 1.82 11.47 -2.84
CA VAL A 326 2.52 12.74 -3.12
C VAL A 326 2.24 13.19 -4.56
N PHE A 327 2.42 12.30 -5.54
CA PHE A 327 2.19 12.62 -6.95
C PHE A 327 0.76 13.09 -7.21
N ASN A 328 -0.24 12.41 -6.66
CA ASN A 328 -1.64 12.80 -6.81
C ASN A 328 -1.98 14.14 -6.13
N SER A 329 -1.17 14.60 -5.16
CA SER A 329 -1.35 15.93 -4.56
C SER A 329 -0.66 17.06 -5.33
N GLU A 330 0.43 16.77 -6.04
CA GLU A 330 1.26 17.75 -6.75
C GLU A 330 0.83 17.97 -8.22
N VAL A 331 0.26 16.96 -8.88
CA VAL A 331 0.15 16.94 -10.36
C VAL A 331 -1.09 17.63 -10.95
N TYR A 332 -2.10 17.91 -10.11
CA TYR A 332 -3.40 18.37 -10.59
C TYR A 332 -3.58 19.88 -10.44
N PRO A 333 -4.23 20.52 -11.45
CA PRO A 333 -4.60 21.91 -11.34
C PRO A 333 -5.58 22.13 -10.20
N LEU A 334 -5.52 23.30 -9.57
CA LEU A 334 -6.29 23.59 -8.35
C LEU A 334 -7.79 23.33 -8.53
N TRP A 335 -8.37 23.71 -9.67
CA TRP A 335 -9.80 23.50 -9.97
C TRP A 335 -10.22 22.02 -10.09
N ALA A 336 -9.30 21.11 -10.43
CA ALA A 336 -9.58 19.68 -10.60
C ALA A 336 -9.05 18.81 -9.45
N ARG A 337 -8.17 19.36 -8.61
CA ARG A 337 -7.35 18.61 -7.65
C ARG A 337 -8.18 17.72 -6.74
N SER A 338 -9.19 18.26 -6.07
CA SER A 338 -10.03 17.50 -5.14
C SER A 338 -10.74 16.31 -5.81
N THR A 339 -11.25 16.51 -7.04
CA THR A 339 -11.95 15.47 -7.80
C THR A 339 -10.97 14.40 -8.29
N CYS A 340 -9.82 14.80 -8.83
CA CYS A 340 -8.80 13.85 -9.30
C CYS A 340 -8.20 13.02 -8.15
N VAL A 341 -7.90 13.64 -7.00
CA VAL A 341 -7.45 12.94 -5.78
C VAL A 341 -8.52 11.96 -5.29
N SER A 342 -9.80 12.34 -5.36
CA SER A 342 -10.91 11.44 -4.98
C SER A 342 -11.01 10.23 -5.92
N LEU A 343 -10.90 10.45 -7.24
CA LEU A 343 -10.93 9.37 -8.24
C LEU A 343 -9.73 8.42 -8.12
N SER A 344 -8.54 8.95 -7.87
CA SER A 344 -7.35 8.12 -7.70
C SER A 344 -7.38 7.35 -6.38
N THR A 345 -7.91 7.96 -5.31
CA THR A 345 -8.16 7.29 -4.03
C THR A 345 -9.22 6.20 -4.16
N PHE A 346 -10.31 6.45 -4.89
CA PHE A 346 -11.29 5.43 -5.23
C PHE A 346 -10.66 4.27 -6.00
N THR A 347 -9.77 4.57 -6.95
CA THR A 347 -8.99 3.56 -7.69
C THR A 347 -8.14 2.73 -6.72
N ASN A 348 -7.43 3.38 -5.79
CA ASN A 348 -6.63 2.70 -4.76
C ASN A 348 -7.45 1.67 -3.98
N TRP A 349 -8.58 2.10 -3.39
CA TRP A 349 -9.41 1.22 -2.57
C TRP A 349 -10.12 0.13 -3.38
N THR A 350 -10.47 0.40 -4.64
CA THR A 350 -11.04 -0.61 -5.54
C THR A 350 -10.05 -1.74 -5.81
N PHE A 351 -8.81 -1.41 -6.16
CA PHE A 351 -7.78 -2.42 -6.41
C PHE A 351 -7.29 -3.07 -5.12
N ASN A 352 -7.33 -2.36 -3.99
CA ASN A 352 -7.09 -2.95 -2.68
C ASN A 352 -8.09 -4.08 -2.40
N LEU A 353 -9.38 -3.81 -2.56
CA LEU A 353 -10.44 -4.80 -2.38
C LEU A 353 -10.26 -5.99 -3.33
N LEU A 354 -10.00 -5.72 -4.61
CA LEU A 354 -9.79 -6.76 -5.62
C LEU A 354 -8.65 -7.70 -5.24
N VAL A 355 -7.48 -7.15 -4.90
CA VAL A 355 -6.31 -7.95 -4.53
C VAL A 355 -6.54 -8.72 -3.23
N SER A 356 -7.19 -8.10 -2.24
CA SER A 356 -7.44 -8.72 -0.94
C SER A 356 -8.41 -9.91 -1.03
N LEU A 357 -9.46 -9.79 -1.84
CA LEU A 357 -10.45 -10.86 -2.04
C LEU A 357 -9.92 -12.01 -2.87
N THR A 358 -9.00 -11.76 -3.80
CA THR A 358 -8.52 -12.77 -4.75
C THR A 358 -7.28 -13.52 -4.29
N PHE A 359 -6.52 -13.02 -3.31
CA PHE A 359 -5.21 -13.58 -2.97
C PHE A 359 -5.24 -15.04 -2.51
N LEU A 360 -6.15 -15.43 -1.60
CA LEU A 360 -6.19 -16.82 -1.12
C LEU A 360 -6.57 -17.79 -2.24
N SER A 361 -7.60 -17.46 -3.02
CA SER A 361 -8.01 -18.26 -4.18
C SER A 361 -6.90 -18.34 -5.23
N LEU A 362 -6.13 -17.26 -5.41
CA LEU A 362 -4.96 -17.26 -6.29
C LEU A 362 -3.86 -18.17 -5.74
N GLY A 363 -3.60 -18.12 -4.43
CA GLY A 363 -2.64 -18.99 -3.75
C GLY A 363 -3.01 -20.48 -3.84
N GLU A 364 -4.30 -20.82 -3.81
CA GLU A 364 -4.76 -22.19 -4.02
C GLU A 364 -4.66 -22.61 -5.50
N ALA A 365 -4.95 -21.70 -6.44
CA ALA A 365 -4.97 -22.00 -7.87
C ALA A 365 -3.58 -22.09 -8.53
N ILE A 366 -2.65 -21.19 -8.16
CA ILE A 366 -1.30 -21.10 -8.76
C ILE A 366 -0.17 -21.22 -7.73
N HIS A 367 -0.48 -21.63 -6.50
CA HIS A 367 0.44 -21.75 -5.37
C HIS A 367 0.95 -20.41 -4.84
N LYS A 368 1.42 -20.41 -3.58
CA LYS A 368 1.96 -19.22 -2.90
C LYS A 368 3.08 -18.57 -3.72
N TYR A 369 4.04 -19.35 -4.21
CA TYR A 369 5.14 -18.85 -5.04
C TYR A 369 4.67 -18.27 -6.39
N GLY A 370 3.68 -18.89 -7.03
CA GLY A 370 3.14 -18.41 -8.30
C GLY A 370 2.46 -17.05 -8.17
N ALA A 371 1.75 -16.81 -7.06
CA ALA A 371 1.16 -15.52 -6.76
C ALA A 371 2.21 -14.40 -6.64
N PHE A 372 3.34 -14.66 -5.95
CA PHE A 372 4.43 -13.68 -5.85
C PHE A 372 5.10 -13.39 -7.19
N PHE A 373 5.34 -14.41 -8.03
CA PHE A 373 5.86 -14.19 -9.39
C PHE A 373 4.88 -13.43 -10.28
N LEU A 374 3.57 -13.68 -10.15
CA LEU A 374 2.54 -12.91 -10.85
C LEU A 374 2.61 -11.43 -10.46
N TYR A 375 2.67 -11.12 -9.16
CA TYR A 375 2.81 -9.74 -8.68
C TYR A 375 4.12 -9.10 -9.13
N ALA A 376 5.23 -9.84 -9.18
CA ALA A 376 6.49 -9.34 -9.74
C ALA A 376 6.36 -9.01 -11.24
N GLY A 377 5.67 -9.85 -12.02
CA GLY A 377 5.37 -9.61 -13.43
C GLY A 377 4.54 -8.36 -13.65
N ILE A 378 3.42 -8.21 -12.93
CA ILE A 378 2.56 -7.02 -13.01
C ILE A 378 3.32 -5.77 -12.58
N SER A 379 4.12 -5.86 -11.52
CA SER A 379 4.97 -4.76 -11.04
C SER A 379 6.01 -4.34 -12.08
N THR A 380 6.53 -5.28 -12.87
CA THR A 380 7.46 -4.99 -13.97
C THR A 380 6.77 -4.20 -15.08
N ILE A 381 5.50 -4.49 -15.40
CA ILE A 381 4.70 -3.67 -16.32
C ILE A 381 4.55 -2.25 -15.76
N GLY A 382 4.26 -2.13 -14.45
CA GLY A 382 4.21 -0.84 -13.76
C GLY A 382 5.53 -0.07 -13.85
N LEU A 383 6.67 -0.76 -13.68
CA LEU A 383 8.00 -0.16 -13.79
C LEU A 383 8.26 0.41 -15.18
N VAL A 384 7.94 -0.35 -16.22
CA VAL A 384 8.08 0.10 -17.61
C VAL A 384 7.21 1.34 -17.87
N LEU A 385 5.95 1.31 -17.42
CA LEU A 385 5.04 2.44 -17.57
C LEU A 385 5.55 3.68 -16.82
N PHE A 386 6.00 3.54 -15.57
CA PHE A 386 6.51 4.68 -14.80
C PHE A 386 7.82 5.21 -15.36
N TYR A 387 8.69 4.33 -15.87
CA TYR A 387 9.93 4.75 -16.50
C TYR A 387 9.68 5.67 -17.70
N PHE A 388 8.69 5.37 -18.55
CA PHE A 388 8.41 6.16 -19.75
C PHE A 388 7.51 7.37 -19.52
N PHE A 389 6.52 7.27 -18.62
CA PHE A 389 5.44 8.26 -18.55
C PHE A 389 5.45 9.16 -17.32
N ILE A 390 6.16 8.81 -16.24
CA ILE A 390 6.25 9.67 -15.05
C ILE A 390 7.32 10.73 -15.27
N PRO A 391 6.97 12.04 -15.31
CA PRO A 391 7.95 13.11 -15.34
C PRO A 391 8.55 13.33 -13.94
N GLU A 392 9.69 14.01 -13.88
CA GLU A 392 10.21 14.52 -12.61
C GLU A 392 9.44 15.78 -12.21
N THR A 393 8.97 15.84 -10.96
CA THR A 393 8.24 17.00 -10.39
C THR A 393 9.10 17.82 -9.43
N LYS A 394 10.33 17.39 -9.14
CA LYS A 394 11.22 18.07 -8.20
C LYS A 394 11.51 19.52 -8.62
N GLY A 395 11.23 20.43 -7.69
CA GLY A 395 11.64 21.84 -7.77
C GLY A 395 10.79 22.68 -8.72
N LEU A 396 9.68 22.13 -9.22
CA LEU A 396 8.72 22.86 -10.04
C LEU A 396 7.59 23.39 -9.16
N PRO A 397 7.21 24.67 -9.30
CA PRO A 397 5.97 25.16 -8.71
C PRO A 397 4.78 24.44 -9.34
N ILE A 398 3.67 24.38 -8.61
CA ILE A 398 2.49 23.57 -8.95
C ILE A 398 1.96 23.91 -10.34
N GLU A 399 2.02 25.19 -10.69
CA GLU A 399 1.53 25.77 -11.94
C GLU A 399 2.37 25.28 -13.13
N GLU A 400 3.68 25.12 -12.93
CA GLU A 400 4.61 24.59 -13.95
C GLU A 400 4.48 23.07 -14.13
N VAL A 401 4.07 22.35 -13.08
CA VAL A 401 3.81 20.90 -13.17
C VAL A 401 2.69 20.60 -14.18
N GLU A 402 1.70 21.48 -14.28
CA GLU A 402 0.63 21.36 -15.28
C GLU A 402 1.17 21.38 -16.73
N GLU A 403 2.24 22.13 -16.96
CA GLU A 403 2.84 22.29 -18.28
C GLU A 403 3.55 21.04 -18.77
N LEU A 404 4.01 20.19 -17.85
CA LEU A 404 4.65 18.92 -18.17
C LEU A 404 3.73 17.98 -18.95
N PHE A 405 2.41 18.10 -18.76
CA PHE A 405 1.40 17.27 -19.42
C PHE A 405 0.81 17.92 -20.69
N LYS A 406 1.14 19.19 -20.98
CA LYS A 406 0.79 19.88 -22.23
C LYS A 406 1.70 19.41 -23.39
N SER A 407 1.16 19.39 -24.61
CA SER A 407 1.92 19.00 -25.83
C SER A 407 3.13 19.92 -26.08
N LYS A 408 4.23 19.41 -26.65
CA LYS A 408 5.43 20.20 -26.99
C LYS A 408 5.11 21.45 -27.83
N LYS A 409 4.08 21.39 -28.69
CA LYS A 409 3.61 22.52 -29.50
C LYS A 409 2.95 23.62 -28.66
N ASN A 410 2.17 23.25 -27.65
CA ASN A 410 1.51 24.21 -26.75
C ASN A 410 2.50 24.79 -25.73
N ARG A 411 3.48 24.01 -25.26
CA ARG A 411 4.58 24.53 -24.41
C ARG A 411 5.35 25.68 -25.09
N ARG A 412 5.61 25.57 -26.40
CA ARG A 412 6.25 26.66 -27.17
C ARG A 412 5.36 27.91 -27.30
N GLN A 413 4.04 27.75 -27.33
CA GLN A 413 3.09 28.86 -27.44
C GLN A 413 2.81 29.56 -26.10
N THR A 414 3.01 28.90 -24.96
CA THR A 414 2.89 29.54 -23.62
C THR A 414 4.15 30.30 -23.23
N ILE A 415 5.33 29.84 -23.68
CA ILE A 415 6.62 30.51 -23.43
C ILE A 415 6.84 31.72 -24.37
N GLN A 416 6.29 31.70 -25.58
CA GLN A 416 6.43 32.80 -26.55
C GLN A 416 5.84 34.16 -26.10
N PRO A 417 4.64 34.26 -25.49
CA PRO A 417 4.12 35.55 -25.05
C PRO A 417 4.94 36.18 -23.92
N MET A 418 5.54 35.39 -23.02
CA MET A 418 6.44 35.92 -21.98
C MET A 418 7.69 36.59 -22.57
N THR A 419 8.27 36.03 -23.63
CA THR A 419 9.43 36.64 -24.29
C THR A 419 9.12 37.86 -25.18
N GLU A 420 7.84 38.09 -25.52
CA GLU A 420 7.42 39.27 -26.29
C GLU A 420 7.02 40.44 -25.36
N GLU A 421 6.42 40.17 -24.21
CA GLU A 421 6.13 41.19 -23.18
C GLU A 421 7.41 41.70 -22.47
N ASP A 422 8.40 40.83 -22.21
CA ASP A 422 9.72 41.27 -21.72
C ASP A 422 10.48 42.13 -22.76
N LYS A 423 10.22 41.92 -24.06
CA LYS A 423 10.84 42.74 -25.13
C LYS A 423 10.11 44.05 -25.41
N SER A 424 8.82 44.17 -25.09
CA SER A 424 8.10 45.45 -25.19
C SER A 424 8.38 46.35 -24.00
N SER A 425 8.46 45.79 -22.78
CA SER A 425 8.79 46.53 -21.56
C SER A 425 10.22 47.08 -21.55
N ASP A 426 11.19 46.35 -22.12
CA ASP A 426 12.57 46.87 -22.30
C ASP A 426 12.68 47.97 -23.38
N LYS A 427 11.79 48.00 -24.38
CA LYS A 427 11.78 49.05 -25.40
C LYS A 427 11.14 50.34 -24.92
N ASP A 428 10.07 50.26 -24.13
CA ASP A 428 9.40 51.44 -23.58
C ASP A 428 10.25 52.14 -22.51
N ASN A 429 11.08 51.38 -21.77
CA ASN A 429 12.04 51.95 -20.83
C ASN A 429 13.20 52.70 -21.51
N ASP A 430 13.70 52.21 -22.66
CA ASP A 430 14.83 52.83 -23.39
C ASP A 430 14.40 54.07 -24.21
N GLU A 431 13.11 54.24 -24.52
CA GLU A 431 12.56 55.48 -25.10
C GLU A 431 12.25 56.56 -24.04
N SER A 432 11.82 56.18 -22.83
CA SER A 432 11.58 57.14 -21.74
C SER A 432 12.87 57.77 -21.19
N GLU A 433 13.99 57.02 -21.18
CA GLU A 433 15.30 57.53 -20.74
C GLU A 433 15.93 58.51 -21.75
N LYS A 434 15.58 58.42 -23.05
CA LYS A 434 16.06 59.35 -24.08
C LYS A 434 15.26 60.65 -24.13
N SER A 435 13.98 60.65 -23.75
CA SER A 435 13.15 61.87 -23.70
C SER A 435 13.47 62.80 -22.52
N THR A 436 14.18 62.32 -21.49
CA THR A 436 14.45 63.08 -20.25
C THR A 436 15.84 63.73 -20.25
N LYS A 437 16.59 63.64 -21.35
CA LYS A 437 17.97 64.15 -21.50
C LYS A 437 18.16 65.19 -22.61
N LEU A 438 17.10 65.89 -23.05
CA LEU A 438 17.19 67.00 -24.01
C LEU A 438 16.59 68.29 -23.45
#